data_AF-A0A7Z9WIJ4-F1
#
_entry.id   AF-A0A7Z9WIJ4-F1
#
_cell.length_a   1.000
_cell.length_b   1.000
_cell.length_c   1.000
_cell.angle_alpha   90.00
_cell.angle_beta   90.00
_cell.angle_gamma   90.00
#
_symmetry.space_group_name_H-M   'P 1'
#
loop_
_entity.id
_entity.type
_entity.pdbx_description
1 polymer ?
#
loop_
_entity_poly.entity_id
_entity_poly.type
_entity_poly.pdbx_seq_one_letter_code
_entity_poly.pdbx_strand_id
1 'polypeptide(L)'
;MSEKRRVTDLVLTLAAMALGFVAQGYFAKGPSASSLRDGLILYAAAALLLIYALRRQPALALPAPRQVVRAQIAPRRRWAGLALLVASLLSGLRALRLFGRNAHIGRAWLLYLASVAFFMAAMYVLSSKQQATSSKQLPAACSLLPAKNLLLAAGILLLILLVGAFMRLYQFDSIPFGTWYDEADAGLHARRILQEAGYRPLYWTSMNHPAHLLYLYALSMRLFGDSTL
;
A
#
# COMPACT_ATOMS: atom_id res chain seq x y z
N MET A 1 -24.05 -33.43 0.89
CA MET A 1 -24.86 -32.37 0.24
C MET A 1 -24.25 -30.96 0.30
N SER A 2 -23.35 -30.64 1.25
CA SER A 2 -22.73 -29.31 1.37
C SER A 2 -21.77 -28.94 0.22
N GLU A 3 -20.99 -29.90 -0.27
CA GLU A 3 -19.93 -29.67 -1.25
C GLU A 3 -20.46 -29.33 -2.66
N LYS A 4 -21.52 -30.01 -3.11
CA LYS A 4 -22.18 -29.71 -4.39
C LYS A 4 -22.76 -28.28 -4.43
N ARG A 5 -23.23 -27.75 -3.28
CA ARG A 5 -23.73 -26.36 -3.22
C ARG A 5 -22.59 -25.35 -3.37
N ARG A 6 -21.43 -25.61 -2.76
CA ARG A 6 -20.24 -24.74 -2.86
C ARG A 6 -19.72 -24.64 -4.30
N VAL A 7 -19.68 -25.75 -5.03
CA VAL A 7 -19.23 -25.74 -6.44
C VAL A 7 -20.19 -24.94 -7.31
N THR A 8 -21.50 -25.13 -7.15
CA THR A 8 -22.51 -24.37 -7.90
C THR A 8 -22.41 -22.87 -7.64
N ASP A 9 -22.19 -22.45 -6.39
CA ASP A 9 -22.10 -21.02 -6.04
C ASP A 9 -20.80 -20.37 -6.57
N LEU A 10 -19.69 -21.11 -6.60
CA LEU A 10 -18.45 -20.67 -7.25
C LEU A 10 -18.63 -20.50 -8.76
N VAL A 11 -19.26 -21.48 -9.41
CA VAL A 11 -19.57 -21.42 -10.85
C VAL A 11 -20.47 -20.23 -11.16
N LEU A 12 -21.49 -19.96 -10.34
CA LEU A 12 -22.38 -18.81 -10.52
C LEU A 12 -21.64 -17.48 -10.35
N THR A 13 -20.71 -17.40 -9.40
CA THR A 13 -19.91 -16.17 -9.16
C THR A 13 -18.93 -15.93 -10.30
N LEU A 14 -18.25 -16.98 -10.79
CA LEU A 14 -17.37 -16.90 -11.96
C LEU A 14 -18.15 -16.52 -13.23
N ALA A 15 -19.34 -17.10 -13.42
CA ALA A 15 -20.22 -16.74 -14.53
C ALA A 15 -20.67 -15.27 -14.46
N ALA A 16 -21.01 -14.76 -13.27
CA ALA A 16 -21.35 -13.35 -13.08
C ALA A 16 -20.17 -12.42 -13.40
N MET A 17 -18.94 -12.77 -12.98
CA MET A 17 -17.74 -12.01 -13.30
C MET A 17 -17.45 -12.00 -14.81
N ALA A 18 -17.56 -13.16 -15.48
CA ALA A 18 -17.38 -13.27 -16.93
C ALA A 18 -18.40 -12.41 -17.69
N LEU A 19 -19.67 -12.44 -17.29
CA LEU A 19 -20.73 -11.59 -17.86
C LEU A 19 -20.44 -10.10 -17.66
N GLY A 20 -19.98 -9.69 -16.47
CA GLY A 20 -19.59 -8.31 -16.20
C GLY A 20 -18.42 -7.84 -17.07
N PHE A 21 -17.44 -8.73 -17.31
CA PHE A 21 -16.30 -8.45 -18.18
C PHE A 21 -16.73 -8.30 -19.66
N VAL A 22 -17.62 -9.17 -20.13
CA VAL A 22 -18.20 -9.05 -21.48
C VAL A 22 -18.99 -7.73 -21.63
N ALA A 23 -19.77 -7.34 -20.62
CA ALA A 23 -20.49 -6.06 -20.60
C ALA A 23 -19.55 -4.86 -20.70
N GLN A 24 -18.40 -4.87 -20.02
CA GLN A 24 -17.37 -3.84 -20.15
C GLN A 24 -16.81 -3.75 -21.57
N GLY A 25 -16.65 -4.88 -22.25
CA GLY A 25 -16.25 -4.92 -23.67
C GLY A 25 -17.25 -4.23 -24.60
N TYR A 26 -18.55 -4.24 -24.28
CA TYR A 26 -19.57 -3.48 -25.02
C TYR A 26 -19.49 -1.97 -24.76
N PHE A 27 -19.14 -1.54 -23.55
CA PHE A 27 -18.91 -0.12 -23.26
C PHE A 27 -17.63 0.42 -23.91
N ALA A 28 -16.60 -0.41 -24.06
CA ALA A 28 -15.34 -0.04 -24.70
C ALA A 28 -15.46 0.20 -26.22
N LYS A 29 -16.49 -0.35 -26.88
CA LYS A 29 -16.71 -0.22 -28.33
C LYS A 29 -17.30 1.14 -28.76
N GLY A 30 -17.53 2.07 -27.84
CA GLY A 30 -18.00 3.42 -28.11
C GLY A 30 -19.53 3.59 -28.05
N PRO A 31 -20.04 4.84 -28.16
CA PRO A 31 -21.41 5.23 -27.81
C PRO A 31 -22.43 4.92 -28.91
N SER A 32 -22.39 3.72 -29.49
CA SER A 32 -23.50 3.24 -30.33
C SER A 32 -24.67 2.85 -29.44
N ALA A 33 -25.88 3.31 -29.78
CA ALA A 33 -27.09 3.11 -28.98
C ALA A 33 -27.41 1.62 -28.71
N SER A 34 -27.05 0.72 -29.64
CA SER A 34 -27.18 -0.72 -29.46
C SER A 34 -26.15 -1.28 -28.47
N SER A 35 -24.89 -0.86 -28.59
CA SER A 35 -23.79 -1.31 -27.70
C SER A 35 -24.02 -0.91 -26.24
N LEU A 36 -24.59 0.28 -26.02
CA LEU A 36 -24.92 0.76 -24.67
C LEU A 36 -26.08 0.01 -24.05
N ARG A 37 -27.13 -0.28 -24.82
CA ARG A 37 -28.29 -1.07 -24.36
C ARG A 37 -27.88 -2.51 -24.01
N ASP A 38 -27.11 -3.15 -24.89
CA ASP A 38 -26.68 -4.54 -24.69
C ASP A 38 -25.71 -4.66 -23.50
N GLY A 39 -24.79 -3.70 -23.36
CA GLY A 39 -23.90 -3.61 -22.20
C GLY A 39 -24.67 -3.44 -20.89
N LEU A 40 -25.69 -2.59 -20.85
CA LEU A 40 -26.54 -2.40 -19.66
C LEU A 40 -27.33 -3.66 -19.28
N ILE A 41 -27.89 -4.36 -20.28
CA ILE A 41 -28.64 -5.60 -20.04
C ILE A 41 -27.71 -6.68 -19.46
N LEU A 42 -26.53 -6.87 -20.05
CA LEU A 42 -25.55 -7.85 -19.58
C LEU A 42 -25.02 -7.49 -18.18
N TYR A 43 -24.80 -6.21 -17.91
CA TYR A 43 -24.36 -5.75 -16.60
C TYR A 43 -25.44 -5.95 -15.52
N ALA A 44 -26.70 -5.67 -15.84
CA ALA A 44 -27.83 -5.94 -14.95
C ALA A 44 -27.99 -7.45 -14.67
N ALA A 45 -27.84 -8.29 -15.70
CA ALA A 45 -27.87 -9.74 -15.55
C ALA A 45 -26.73 -10.25 -14.66
N ALA A 46 -25.50 -9.73 -14.86
CA ALA A 46 -24.35 -10.03 -14.02
C ALA A 46 -24.59 -9.66 -12.54
N ALA A 47 -25.13 -8.46 -12.31
CA ALA A 47 -25.44 -7.97 -10.96
C ALA A 47 -26.50 -8.83 -10.26
N LEU A 48 -27.58 -9.20 -10.97
CA LEU A 48 -28.63 -10.07 -10.43
C LEU A 48 -28.10 -11.48 -10.09
N LEU A 49 -27.28 -12.05 -10.96
CA LEU A 49 -26.61 -13.34 -10.73
C LEU A 49 -25.67 -13.27 -9.51
N LEU A 50 -24.91 -12.19 -9.38
CA LEU A 50 -24.03 -11.99 -8.23
C LEU A 50 -24.80 -11.84 -6.92
N ILE A 51 -25.87 -11.03 -6.92
CA ILE A 51 -26.76 -10.89 -5.75
C ILE A 51 -27.39 -12.24 -5.38
N TYR A 52 -27.82 -13.02 -6.37
CA TYR A 52 -28.38 -14.35 -6.16
C TYR A 52 -27.35 -15.30 -5.53
N ALA A 53 -26.13 -15.33 -6.06
CA ALA A 53 -25.04 -16.13 -5.53
C ALA A 53 -24.68 -15.72 -4.08
N LEU A 54 -24.60 -14.42 -3.81
CA LEU A 54 -24.31 -13.89 -2.47
C LEU A 54 -25.41 -14.20 -1.45
N ARG A 55 -26.69 -14.16 -1.85
CA ARG A 55 -27.82 -14.51 -0.97
C ARG A 55 -27.86 -15.99 -0.59
N ARG A 56 -27.25 -16.85 -1.41
CA ARG A 56 -27.13 -18.29 -1.12
C ARG A 56 -25.98 -18.63 -0.19
N GLN A 57 -25.01 -17.73 -0.04
CA GLN A 57 -23.95 -17.92 0.93
C GLN A 57 -24.55 -17.79 2.33
N PRO A 58 -24.28 -18.75 3.24
CA PRO A 58 -24.69 -18.59 4.64
C PRO A 58 -24.10 -17.29 5.15
N ALA A 59 -24.93 -16.47 5.81
CA ALA A 59 -24.48 -15.23 6.43
C ALA A 59 -23.19 -15.56 7.20
N LEU A 60 -22.08 -14.94 6.80
CA LEU A 60 -20.84 -15.08 7.54
C LEU A 60 -21.21 -14.75 8.98
N ALA A 61 -21.04 -15.71 9.89
CA ALA A 61 -21.25 -15.47 11.30
C ALA A 61 -20.21 -14.42 11.69
N LEU A 62 -20.61 -13.15 11.64
CA LEU A 62 -19.77 -12.05 12.05
C LEU A 62 -19.44 -12.34 13.52
N PRO A 63 -18.16 -12.41 13.89
CA PRO A 63 -17.81 -12.59 15.28
C PRO A 63 -18.51 -11.49 16.08
N ALA A 64 -19.23 -11.90 17.13
CA ALA A 64 -19.95 -10.95 17.99
C ALA A 64 -19.03 -9.77 18.34
N PRO A 65 -19.53 -8.52 18.32
CA PRO A 65 -18.72 -7.35 18.57
C PRO A 65 -17.96 -7.54 19.88
N ARG A 66 -16.63 -7.66 19.76
CA ARG A 66 -15.75 -7.93 20.88
C ARG A 66 -15.92 -6.79 21.87
N GLN A 67 -16.37 -7.07 23.09
CA GLN A 67 -16.46 -6.06 24.13
C GLN A 67 -15.04 -5.59 24.46
N VAL A 68 -14.66 -4.43 23.93
CA VAL A 68 -13.35 -3.82 24.18
C VAL A 68 -13.44 -3.15 25.55
N VAL A 69 -12.95 -3.84 26.59
CA VAL A 69 -12.73 -3.20 27.88
C VAL A 69 -11.63 -2.15 27.69
N ARG A 70 -12.01 -0.88 27.76
CA ARG A 70 -11.09 0.25 27.57
C ARG A 70 -10.16 0.33 28.79
N ALA A 71 -8.96 -0.23 28.66
CA ALA A 71 -7.95 -0.14 29.71
C ALA A 71 -7.64 1.34 29.99
N GLN A 72 -7.81 1.76 31.25
CA GLN A 72 -7.56 3.13 31.69
C GLN A 72 -6.05 3.43 31.64
N ILE A 73 -5.67 4.44 30.86
CA ILE A 73 -4.27 4.90 30.78
C ILE A 73 -3.95 5.66 32.07
N ALA A 74 -2.86 5.29 32.76
CA ALA A 74 -2.38 5.99 33.96
C ALA A 74 -2.10 7.49 33.68
N PRO A 75 -2.40 8.40 34.63
CA PRO A 75 -2.30 9.85 34.41
C PRO A 75 -0.89 10.30 34.00
N ARG A 76 0.16 9.74 34.60
CA ARG A 76 1.56 10.04 34.24
C ARG A 76 1.88 9.69 32.77
N ARG A 77 1.35 8.58 32.25
CA ARG A 77 1.53 8.19 30.84
C ARG A 77 0.77 9.12 29.89
N ARG A 78 -0.42 9.59 30.29
CA ARG A 78 -1.17 10.58 29.50
C ARG A 78 -0.37 11.88 29.34
N TRP A 79 0.14 12.42 30.45
CA TRP A 79 0.94 13.65 30.42
C TRP A 79 2.25 13.48 29.63
N ALA A 80 2.94 12.34 29.79
CA ALA A 80 4.13 12.04 28.99
C ALA A 80 3.82 11.96 27.49
N GLY A 81 2.73 11.29 27.11
CA GLY A 81 2.28 11.22 25.72
C GLY A 81 1.88 12.57 25.14
N LEU A 82 1.18 13.41 25.91
CA LEU A 82 0.84 14.78 25.51
C LEU A 82 2.09 15.64 25.33
N ALA A 83 3.07 15.56 26.24
CA ALA A 83 4.33 16.28 26.11
C ALA A 83 5.08 15.88 24.83
N LEU A 84 5.10 14.59 24.49
CA LEU A 84 5.67 14.09 23.23
C LEU A 84 4.89 14.59 22.00
N LEU A 85 3.57 14.69 22.05
CA LEU A 85 2.76 15.29 20.97
C LEU A 85 3.08 16.77 20.77
N VAL A 86 3.23 17.53 21.85
CA VAL A 86 3.61 18.94 21.78
C VAL A 86 5.02 19.08 21.20
N ALA A 87 5.97 18.25 21.66
CA ALA A 87 7.33 18.23 21.10
C ALA A 87 7.34 17.87 19.60
N SER A 88 6.53 16.90 19.18
CA SER A 88 6.31 16.55 17.78
C SER A 88 5.78 17.74 16.98
N LEU A 89 4.75 18.43 17.47
CA LEU A 89 4.17 19.57 16.78
C LEU A 89 5.17 20.73 16.64
N LEU A 90 5.86 21.09 17.73
CA LEU A 90 6.82 22.18 17.74
C LEU A 90 8.02 21.90 16.82
N SER A 91 8.54 20.67 16.82
CA SER A 91 9.62 20.27 15.92
C SER A 91 9.18 20.27 14.45
N GLY A 92 7.97 19.78 14.15
CA GLY A 92 7.38 19.81 12.81
C GLY A 92 7.18 21.24 12.28
N LEU A 93 6.60 22.14 13.09
CA LEU A 93 6.42 23.54 12.71
C LEU A 93 7.75 24.26 12.47
N ARG A 94 8.77 23.96 13.30
CA ARG A 94 10.11 24.52 13.12
C ARG A 94 10.79 23.97 11.85
N ALA A 95 10.60 22.68 11.55
CA ALA A 95 11.09 22.07 10.31
C ALA A 95 10.46 22.75 9.08
N LEU A 96 9.13 22.94 9.07
CA LEU A 96 8.42 23.64 7.99
C LEU A 96 8.94 25.07 7.77
N ARG A 97 9.16 25.83 8.84
CA ARG A 97 9.75 27.19 8.74
C ARG A 97 11.16 27.18 8.16
N LEU A 98 11.99 26.18 8.50
CA LEU A 98 13.34 26.07 7.96
C LEU A 98 13.32 25.66 6.49
N PHE A 99 12.45 24.74 6.10
CA PHE A 99 12.24 24.39 4.70
C PHE A 99 11.80 25.60 3.87
N GLY A 100 10.86 26.41 4.38
CA GLY A 100 10.42 27.63 3.69
C GLY A 100 11.49 28.72 3.55
N ARG A 101 12.54 28.70 4.38
CA ARG A 101 13.65 29.68 4.32
C ARG A 101 14.81 29.21 3.45
N ASN A 102 14.78 27.98 2.93
CA ASN A 102 15.91 27.33 2.23
C ASN A 102 17.25 27.38 3.01
N ALA A 103 17.20 27.68 4.31
CA ALA A 103 18.36 27.85 5.17
C ALA A 103 18.55 26.59 6.00
N HIS A 104 19.72 25.95 5.87
CA HIS A 104 20.09 24.73 6.61
C HIS A 104 19.13 23.54 6.39
N ILE A 105 18.93 23.13 5.14
CA ILE A 105 18.02 22.04 4.76
C ILE A 105 18.29 20.74 5.53
N GLY A 106 19.57 20.42 5.82
CA GLY A 106 19.91 19.26 6.65
C GLY A 106 19.32 19.30 8.07
N ARG A 107 19.31 20.48 8.72
CA ARG A 107 18.69 20.66 10.04
C ARG A 107 17.17 20.56 9.98
N ALA A 108 16.57 21.04 8.90
CA ALA A 108 15.13 20.94 8.67
C ALA A 108 14.69 19.46 8.59
N TRP A 109 15.44 18.63 7.86
CA TRP A 109 15.22 17.18 7.80
C TRP A 109 15.38 16.49 9.16
N LEU A 110 16.41 16.82 9.94
CA LEU A 110 16.59 16.25 11.28
C LEU A 110 15.40 16.59 12.20
N LEU A 111 14.92 17.83 12.19
CA LEU A 111 13.75 18.23 12.97
C LEU A 111 12.47 17.55 12.49
N TYR A 112 12.32 17.35 11.18
CA TYR A 112 11.21 16.59 10.62
C TYR A 112 11.22 15.14 11.09
N LEU A 113 12.37 14.45 10.99
CA LEU A 113 12.50 13.06 11.48
C LEU A 113 12.27 12.97 12.99
N ALA A 114 12.77 13.93 13.77
CA ALA A 114 12.50 14.02 15.20
C ALA A 114 11.00 14.16 15.49
N SER A 115 10.27 14.96 14.70
CA SER A 115 8.82 15.11 14.84
C SER A 115 8.09 13.78 14.64
N VAL A 116 8.44 13.04 13.58
CA VAL A 116 7.86 11.72 13.30
C VAL A 116 8.18 10.73 14.42
N ALA A 117 9.42 10.73 14.92
CA ALA A 117 9.83 9.88 16.03
C ALA A 117 9.06 10.20 17.33
N PHE A 118 8.90 11.48 17.67
CA PHE A 118 8.11 11.91 18.84
C PHE A 118 6.64 11.56 18.68
N PHE A 119 6.08 11.71 17.49
CA PHE A 119 4.70 11.30 17.20
C PHE A 119 4.51 9.80 17.42
N MET A 120 5.39 8.96 16.85
CA MET A 120 5.35 7.51 17.04
C MET A 120 5.51 7.13 18.51
N ALA A 121 6.44 7.76 19.22
CA ALA A 121 6.63 7.54 20.66
C ALA A 121 5.40 7.96 21.47
N ALA A 122 4.78 9.10 21.14
CA ALA A 122 3.55 9.55 21.77
C ALA A 122 2.41 8.55 21.55
N MET A 123 2.22 8.10 20.31
CA MET A 123 1.21 7.09 19.97
C MET A 123 1.48 5.77 20.70
N TYR A 124 2.74 5.35 20.81
CA TYR A 124 3.10 4.15 21.56
C TYR A 124 2.81 4.28 23.07
N VAL A 125 3.11 5.44 23.68
CA VAL A 125 2.86 5.69 25.11
C VAL A 125 1.36 5.84 25.42
N LEU A 126 0.62 6.50 24.53
CA LEU A 126 -0.83 6.72 24.64
C LEU A 126 -1.64 5.52 24.17
N SER A 127 -1.04 4.61 23.41
CA SER A 127 -1.63 3.33 23.09
C SER A 127 -1.71 2.51 24.38
N SER A 128 -2.86 2.58 25.03
CA SER A 128 -3.24 1.59 26.03
C SER A 128 -3.12 0.25 25.33
N LYS A 129 -2.24 -0.64 25.82
CA LYS A 129 -2.34 -2.06 25.45
C LYS A 129 -3.79 -2.39 25.77
N GLN A 130 -4.61 -2.56 24.74
CA GLN A 130 -5.86 -3.27 24.89
C GLN A 130 -5.40 -4.63 25.39
N GLN A 131 -5.42 -4.81 26.71
CA GLN A 131 -5.69 -6.12 27.27
C GLN A 131 -7.09 -6.42 26.76
N ALA A 132 -7.17 -6.85 25.50
CA ALA A 132 -8.01 -7.98 25.22
C ALA A 132 -7.66 -8.93 26.35
N THR A 133 -8.59 -9.11 27.28
CA THR A 133 -8.80 -10.35 27.99
C THR A 133 -9.00 -11.42 26.90
N SER A 134 -7.93 -11.66 26.16
CA SER A 134 -7.82 -12.68 25.17
C SER A 134 -7.54 -13.89 26.04
N SER A 135 -8.62 -14.60 26.30
CA SER A 135 -8.58 -16.04 26.23
C SER A 135 -7.50 -16.45 25.22
N LYS A 136 -6.76 -17.50 25.57
CA LYS A 136 -5.84 -18.23 24.71
C LYS A 136 -6.56 -18.87 23.50
N GLN A 137 -7.37 -18.10 22.79
CA GLN A 137 -7.93 -18.44 21.52
C GLN A 137 -7.26 -17.49 20.53
N LEU A 138 -6.07 -17.89 20.09
CA LEU A 138 -5.59 -17.49 18.79
C LEU A 138 -6.78 -17.65 17.82
N PRO A 139 -7.06 -16.66 16.96
CA PRO A 139 -8.05 -16.85 15.91
C PRO A 139 -7.66 -18.11 15.16
N ALA A 140 -8.54 -19.12 15.15
CA ALA A 140 -8.30 -20.39 14.48
C ALA A 140 -7.90 -20.18 13.01
N ALA A 141 -8.22 -19.03 12.41
CA ALA A 141 -7.75 -18.59 11.10
C ALA A 141 -6.21 -18.62 10.93
N CYS A 142 -5.42 -18.35 11.98
CA CYS A 142 -3.95 -18.46 11.93
C CYS A 142 -3.43 -19.89 12.15
N SER A 143 -4.29 -20.86 12.47
CA SER A 143 -3.93 -22.28 12.62
C SER A 143 -4.47 -23.15 11.48
N LEU A 144 -5.01 -22.57 10.39
CA LEU A 144 -5.71 -23.32 9.33
C LEU A 144 -4.81 -23.86 8.21
N LEU A 145 -3.51 -23.57 8.19
CA LEU A 145 -2.60 -24.20 7.23
C LEU A 145 -1.69 -25.18 7.98
N PRO A 146 -1.88 -26.50 7.84
CA PRO A 146 -0.87 -27.46 8.30
C PRO A 146 0.49 -27.06 7.71
N ALA A 147 1.59 -27.25 8.43
CA ALA A 147 2.92 -26.74 8.06
C ALA A 147 3.33 -27.05 6.59
N LYS A 148 2.85 -28.17 6.05
CA LYS A 148 3.01 -28.56 4.64
C LYS A 148 2.35 -27.58 3.65
N ASN A 149 1.16 -27.05 3.97
CA ASN A 149 0.46 -26.06 3.16
C ASN A 149 1.09 -24.67 3.27
N LEU A 150 1.74 -24.35 4.40
CA LEU A 150 2.49 -23.11 4.54
C LEU A 150 3.76 -23.13 3.67
N LEU A 151 4.48 -24.25 3.64
CA LEU A 151 5.64 -24.43 2.76
C LEU A 151 5.25 -24.37 1.28
N LEU A 152 4.13 -25.01 0.92
CA LEU A 152 3.60 -24.92 -0.45
C LEU A 152 3.19 -23.49 -0.80
N ALA A 153 2.46 -22.79 0.09
CA ALA A 153 2.06 -21.40 -0.14
C ALA A 153 3.28 -20.47 -0.24
N ALA A 154 4.28 -20.65 0.61
CA ALA A 154 5.54 -19.92 0.55
C ALA A 154 6.32 -20.22 -0.73
N GLY A 155 6.34 -21.49 -1.17
CA GLY A 155 6.95 -21.91 -2.43
C GLY A 155 6.27 -21.31 -3.65
N ILE A 156 4.94 -21.29 -3.68
CA ILE A 156 4.16 -20.63 -4.73
C ILE A 156 4.40 -19.12 -4.71
N LEU A 157 4.39 -18.48 -3.53
CA LEU A 157 4.68 -17.06 -3.41
C LEU A 157 6.10 -16.73 -3.90
N LEU A 158 7.09 -17.53 -3.51
CA LEU A 158 8.46 -17.39 -3.97
C LEU A 158 8.54 -17.54 -5.49
N LEU A 159 7.86 -18.53 -6.07
CA LEU A 159 7.80 -18.72 -7.52
C LEU A 159 7.20 -17.49 -8.21
N ILE A 160 6.09 -16.94 -7.69
CA ILE A 160 5.47 -15.73 -8.24
C ILE A 160 6.44 -14.54 -8.17
N LEU A 161 7.14 -14.36 -7.05
CA LEU A 161 8.14 -13.30 -6.90
C LEU A 161 9.32 -13.48 -7.85
N LEU A 162 9.80 -14.72 -8.03
CA LEU A 162 10.90 -15.02 -8.96
C LEU A 162 10.49 -14.78 -10.41
N VAL A 163 9.29 -15.22 -10.82
CA VAL A 163 8.76 -14.95 -12.15
C VAL A 163 8.57 -13.45 -12.36
N GLY A 164 8.02 -12.74 -11.37
CA GLY A 164 7.87 -11.28 -11.43
C GLY A 164 9.22 -10.55 -11.53
N ALA A 165 10.22 -10.96 -10.74
CA ALA A 165 11.57 -10.42 -10.79
C ALA A 165 12.25 -10.70 -12.13
N PHE A 166 12.13 -11.94 -12.63
CA PHE A 166 12.64 -12.30 -13.95
C PHE A 166 12.00 -11.44 -15.04
N MET A 167 10.66 -11.32 -15.08
CA MET A 167 9.98 -10.49 -16.07
C MET A 167 10.34 -8.99 -15.97
N ARG A 168 10.70 -8.51 -14.77
CA ARG A 168 11.10 -7.12 -14.55
C ARG A 168 12.56 -6.84 -14.92
N LEU A 169 13.45 -7.82 -14.76
CA LEU A 169 14.90 -7.67 -14.92
C LEU A 169 15.43 -8.29 -16.21
N TYR A 170 14.65 -9.14 -16.87
CA TYR A 170 15.02 -9.76 -18.13
C TYR A 170 15.17 -8.68 -19.21
N GLN A 171 16.37 -8.59 -19.80
CA GLN A 171 16.71 -7.58 -20.81
C GLN A 171 16.56 -6.12 -20.31
N PHE A 172 16.70 -5.89 -19.01
CA PHE A 172 16.60 -4.55 -18.43
C PHE A 172 17.67 -3.58 -18.98
N ASP A 173 18.82 -4.10 -19.42
CA ASP A 173 19.91 -3.36 -20.04
C ASP A 173 19.68 -3.04 -21.53
N SER A 174 18.79 -3.78 -22.19
CA SER A 174 18.54 -3.63 -23.63
C SER A 174 17.14 -3.10 -23.99
N ILE A 175 16.15 -3.20 -23.08
CA ILE A 175 14.76 -2.81 -23.32
C ILE A 175 14.20 -2.06 -22.08
N PRO A 176 13.65 -0.84 -22.25
CA PRO A 176 13.60 -0.04 -23.48
C PRO A 176 14.98 0.54 -23.83
N PHE A 177 15.20 0.84 -25.11
CA PHE A 177 16.50 1.35 -25.57
C PHE A 177 16.75 2.78 -25.06
N GLY A 178 17.92 3.00 -24.49
CA GLY A 178 18.38 4.33 -24.06
C GLY A 178 17.72 4.83 -22.78
N THR A 179 18.03 6.07 -22.40
CA THR A 179 17.51 6.70 -21.18
C THR A 179 16.32 7.57 -21.51
N TRP A 180 15.20 7.34 -20.84
CA TRP A 180 14.00 8.14 -21.04
C TRP A 180 14.10 9.48 -20.30
N TYR A 181 13.28 10.45 -20.71
CA TYR A 181 13.37 11.82 -20.18
C TYR A 181 13.27 11.87 -18.64
N ASP A 182 12.33 11.14 -18.06
CA ASP A 182 12.08 11.07 -16.63
C ASP A 182 13.23 10.37 -15.87
N GLU A 183 13.81 9.34 -16.47
CA GLU A 183 15.00 8.65 -15.94
C GLU A 183 16.24 9.54 -15.97
N ALA A 184 16.47 10.24 -17.09
CA ALA A 184 17.60 11.15 -17.26
C ALA A 184 17.51 12.32 -16.26
N ASP A 185 16.33 12.93 -16.14
CA ASP A 185 16.10 14.03 -15.21
C ASP A 185 16.23 13.57 -13.75
N ALA A 186 15.66 12.41 -13.40
CA ALA A 186 15.86 11.79 -12.08
C ALA A 186 17.33 11.53 -11.78
N GLY A 187 18.08 11.04 -12.78
CA GLY A 187 19.50 10.77 -12.69
C GLY A 187 20.34 12.03 -12.46
N LEU A 188 20.04 13.12 -13.16
CA LEU A 188 20.70 14.42 -12.93
C LEU A 188 20.45 14.95 -11.52
N HIS A 189 19.21 14.85 -11.04
CA HIS A 189 18.88 15.22 -9.67
C HIS A 189 19.59 14.34 -8.64
N ALA A 190 19.61 13.03 -8.85
CA ALA A 190 20.30 12.07 -8.00
C ALA A 190 21.82 12.36 -7.93
N ARG A 191 22.44 12.64 -9.08
CA ARG A 191 23.85 13.04 -9.17
C ARG A 191 24.13 14.31 -8.36
N ARG A 192 23.29 15.34 -8.48
CA ARG A 192 23.43 16.56 -7.67
C ARG A 192 23.27 16.29 -6.17
N ILE A 193 22.35 15.42 -5.77
CA ILE A 193 22.18 15.02 -4.35
C ILE A 193 23.46 14.39 -3.78
N LEU A 194 24.20 13.63 -4.61
CA LEU A 194 25.46 12.99 -4.21
C LEU A 194 26.64 13.96 -4.22
N GLN A 195 26.71 14.87 -5.19
CA GLN A 195 27.85 15.77 -5.39
C GLN A 195 27.75 17.06 -4.55
N GLU A 196 26.56 17.58 -4.34
CA GLU A 196 26.32 18.86 -3.68
C GLU A 196 25.68 18.64 -2.30
N ALA A 197 26.45 18.79 -1.23
CA ALA A 197 25.96 18.57 0.15
C ALA A 197 24.73 19.41 0.52
N GLY A 198 24.59 20.60 -0.09
CA GLY A 198 23.46 21.51 0.10
C GLY A 198 22.23 21.19 -0.75
N TYR A 199 22.35 20.35 -1.77
CA TYR A 199 21.25 20.05 -2.68
C TYR A 199 20.36 18.94 -2.13
N ARG A 200 19.22 19.35 -1.54
CA ARG A 200 18.27 18.46 -0.87
C ARG A 200 16.84 18.85 -1.28
N PRO A 201 16.41 18.52 -2.51
CA PRO A 201 15.10 18.92 -3.01
C PRO A 201 13.99 18.29 -2.17
N LEU A 202 12.94 19.07 -1.92
CA LEU A 202 11.70 18.59 -1.31
C LEU A 202 10.66 18.23 -2.36
N TYR A 203 10.77 18.87 -3.52
CA TYR A 203 9.81 18.78 -4.60
C TYR A 203 10.53 18.62 -5.93
N TRP A 204 10.01 17.73 -6.77
CA TRP A 204 10.51 17.48 -8.11
C TRP A 204 9.59 18.17 -9.10
N THR A 205 10.02 19.33 -9.60
CA THR A 205 9.16 20.24 -10.37
C THR A 205 8.81 19.72 -11.75
N SER A 206 9.74 19.04 -12.44
CA SER A 206 9.51 18.49 -13.78
C SER A 206 8.45 17.38 -13.79
N MET A 207 8.36 16.58 -12.73
CA MET A 207 7.35 15.53 -12.58
C MET A 207 6.14 15.95 -11.77
N ASN A 208 6.16 17.11 -11.09
CA ASN A 208 5.09 17.57 -10.19
C ASN A 208 4.82 16.60 -9.02
N HIS A 209 5.87 15.95 -8.48
CA HIS A 209 5.79 14.99 -7.37
C HIS A 209 6.76 15.33 -6.22
N PRO A 210 6.52 14.85 -4.98
CA PRO A 210 7.47 15.01 -3.88
C PRO A 210 8.79 14.29 -4.17
N ALA A 211 9.92 14.91 -3.84
CA ALA A 211 11.28 14.47 -4.24
C ALA A 211 11.82 13.22 -3.50
N HIS A 212 11.01 12.50 -2.73
CA HIS A 212 11.46 11.36 -1.92
C HIS A 212 12.09 10.25 -2.78
N LEU A 213 11.55 9.99 -3.98
CA LEU A 213 12.08 9.00 -4.92
C LEU A 213 13.49 9.36 -5.41
N LEU A 214 13.84 10.64 -5.52
CA LEU A 214 15.17 11.10 -5.97
C LEU A 214 16.27 10.65 -5.00
N TYR A 215 15.97 10.52 -3.70
CA TYR A 215 16.92 9.99 -2.73
C TYR A 215 17.16 8.48 -2.89
N LEU A 216 16.17 7.73 -3.39
CA LEU A 216 16.33 6.31 -3.73
C LEU A 216 17.16 6.16 -5.01
N TYR A 217 16.95 7.02 -6.01
CA TYR A 217 17.83 7.08 -7.18
C TYR A 217 19.27 7.43 -6.80
N ALA A 218 19.47 8.42 -5.94
CA ALA A 218 20.80 8.77 -5.43
C ALA A 218 21.45 7.61 -4.66
N LEU A 219 20.68 6.87 -3.85
CA LEU A 219 21.16 5.67 -3.18
C LEU A 219 21.55 4.58 -4.18
N SER A 220 20.71 4.34 -5.19
CA SER A 220 20.97 3.37 -6.26
C SER A 220 22.28 3.70 -7.00
N MET A 221 22.44 4.96 -7.44
CA MET A 221 23.66 5.43 -8.10
C MET A 221 24.90 5.29 -7.21
N ARG A 222 24.75 5.48 -5.90
CA ARG A 222 25.85 5.28 -4.95
C ARG A 222 26.24 3.81 -4.80
N LEU A 223 25.29 2.88 -4.92
CA LEU A 223 25.50 1.44 -4.75
C LEU A 223 25.98 0.75 -6.03
N PHE A 224 25.42 1.13 -7.18
CA PHE A 224 25.66 0.47 -8.47
C PHE A 224 26.51 1.29 -9.44
N GLY A 225 26.78 2.55 -9.11
CA GLY A 225 27.53 3.47 -9.96
C GLY A 225 26.64 4.45 -10.72
N ASP A 226 27.28 5.47 -11.28
CA ASP A 226 26.64 6.51 -12.08
C ASP A 226 26.69 6.11 -13.56
N SER A 227 25.77 5.23 -13.95
CA SER A 227 25.67 4.63 -15.28
C SER A 227 24.27 4.86 -15.85
N THR A 228 24.18 5.02 -17.16
CA THR A 228 22.91 5.00 -17.92
C THR A 228 22.69 3.65 -18.63
N LEU A 229 23.50 2.63 -18.29
CA LEU A 229 23.54 1.28 -18.84
C LEU A 229 23.68 0.23 -17.73
#